data_AF-A0A5B1QGF3-F1
#
_entry.id   AF-A0A5B1QGF3-F1
#
_cell.length_a   1.000
_cell.length_b   1.000
_cell.length_c   1.000
_cell.angle_alpha   90.00
_cell.angle_beta   90.00
_cell.angle_gamma   90.00
#
_symmetry.space_group_name_H-M   'P 1'
#
loop_
_entity.id
_entity.type
_entity.pdbx_description
1 polymer ?
#
loop_
_entity_poly.entity_id
_entity_poly.type
_entity_poly.pdbx_seq_one_letter_code
_entity_poly.pdbx_strand_id
1 'polypeptide(L)'
;MADPLNDSIIALGHDISVEKLYYVATCALWTYDYILTIGDEVTYAWAGKKTYIFYLYLANRYLTPCASIVTLFCDCTRFCAALSFEAALTSSIAEIFLTLRVYAITGKRKLVLVASATLILCQWGALIYQASQASH
;
A
#
# COMPACT_ATOMS: atom_id res chain seq x y z
N MET A 1 11.60 -41.98 13.23
CA MET A 1 11.48 -41.43 11.88
C MET A 1 10.66 -40.17 12.05
N ALA A 2 11.26 -38.98 11.99
CA ALA A 2 10.53 -37.74 12.16
C ALA A 2 9.52 -37.63 11.02
N ASP A 3 8.24 -37.46 11.34
CA ASP A 3 7.20 -37.35 10.33
C ASP A 3 7.41 -36.04 9.56
N PRO A 4 7.65 -36.08 8.24
CA PRO A 4 7.95 -34.89 7.43
C PRO A 4 6.82 -33.84 7.47
N LEU A 5 5.62 -34.26 7.86
CA LEU A 5 4.47 -33.39 8.10
C LEU A 5 4.63 -32.50 9.34
N ASN A 6 5.26 -32.99 10.41
CA ASN A 6 5.45 -32.22 11.63
C ASN A 6 6.50 -31.11 11.43
N ASP A 7 7.57 -31.41 10.71
CA ASP A 7 8.64 -30.44 10.42
C ASP A 7 8.14 -29.29 9.54
N SER A 8 7.25 -29.59 8.57
CA SER A 8 6.63 -28.58 7.70
C SER A 8 5.63 -27.67 8.42
N ILE A 9 4.85 -28.19 9.38
CA ILE A 9 3.94 -27.37 10.20
C ILE A 9 4.74 -26.42 11.11
N ILE A 10 5.83 -26.91 11.70
CA ILE A 10 6.69 -26.09 12.57
C ILE A 10 7.36 -24.97 11.77
N ALA A 11 7.87 -25.27 10.58
CA ALA A 11 8.45 -24.26 9.67
C ALA A 11 7.41 -23.19 9.30
N LEU A 12 6.20 -23.60 8.89
CA LEU A 12 5.12 -22.68 8.52
C LEU A 12 4.69 -21.79 9.69
N GLY A 13 4.60 -22.35 10.91
CA GLY A 13 4.26 -21.59 12.11
C GLY A 13 5.30 -20.52 12.46
N HIS A 14 6.59 -20.82 12.21
CA HIS A 14 7.67 -19.87 12.40
C HIS A 14 7.60 -18.73 11.37
N ASP A 15 7.37 -19.04 10.09
CA ASP A 15 7.28 -18.04 9.01
C ASP A 15 6.13 -17.05 9.25
N ILE A 16 4.95 -17.52 9.65
CA ILE A 16 3.80 -16.67 9.97
C ILE A 16 4.09 -15.76 11.17
N SER A 17 4.80 -16.27 12.17
CA SER A 17 5.12 -15.50 13.38
C SER A 17 6.12 -14.38 13.07
N VAL A 18 7.12 -14.69 12.24
CA VAL A 18 8.10 -13.73 11.76
C VAL A 18 7.44 -12.63 10.94
N GLU A 19 6.53 -12.97 10.03
CA GLU A 19 5.79 -12.00 9.21
C GLU A 19 5.01 -10.98 10.07
N LYS A 20 4.32 -11.45 11.11
CA LYS A 20 3.58 -10.57 12.04
C LYS A 20 4.49 -9.58 12.75
N LEU A 21 5.67 -10.03 13.22
CA LEU A 21 6.64 -9.16 13.88
C LEU A 21 7.22 -8.12 12.91
N TYR A 22 7.53 -8.52 11.68
CA TYR A 22 7.98 -7.60 10.63
C TYR A 22 6.93 -6.56 10.30
N TYR A 23 5.66 -6.96 10.22
CA TYR A 23 4.55 -6.04 9.95
C TYR A 23 4.44 -4.97 11.03
N VAL A 24 4.41 -5.38 12.31
CA VAL A 24 4.33 -4.45 13.45
C VAL A 24 5.54 -3.52 13.50
N ALA A 25 6.76 -4.04 13.28
CA ALA A 25 7.97 -3.23 13.24
C ALA A 25 7.93 -2.19 12.11
N THR A 26 7.44 -2.58 10.93
CA THR A 26 7.27 -1.70 9.78
C THR A 26 6.23 -0.61 10.08
N CYS A 27 5.07 -0.97 10.64
CA CYS A 27 4.05 -0.01 11.04
C CYS A 27 4.56 0.98 12.10
N ALA A 28 5.36 0.50 13.07
CA ALA A 28 5.95 1.35 14.11
C ALA A 28 6.96 2.34 13.52
N LEU A 29 7.87 1.88 12.66
CA LEU A 29 8.85 2.73 11.98
C LEU A 29 8.16 3.75 11.07
N TRP A 30 7.11 3.32 10.36
CA TRP A 30 6.34 4.18 9.48
C TRP A 30 5.55 5.26 10.25
N THR A 31 4.95 4.89 11.39
CA THR A 31 4.28 5.83 12.30
C THR A 31 5.28 6.82 12.91
N TYR A 32 6.48 6.37 13.23
CA TYR A 32 7.53 7.23 13.74
C TYR A 32 7.96 8.29 12.71
N ASP A 33 8.20 7.87 11.46
CA ASP A 33 8.53 8.79 10.36
C ASP A 33 7.39 9.81 10.12
N TYR A 34 6.14 9.35 10.26
CA TYR A 34 4.95 10.18 10.14
C TYR A 34 4.88 11.28 11.21
N ILE A 35 5.12 10.93 12.48
CA ILE A 35 5.13 11.90 13.59
C ILE A 35 6.22 12.94 13.38
N LEU A 36 7.37 12.56 12.82
CA LEU A 36 8.45 13.50 12.56
C LEU A 36 8.09 14.51 11.48
N THR A 37 7.46 14.05 10.39
CA THR A 37 7.19 14.89 9.22
C THR A 37 5.88 15.67 9.29
N ILE A 38 4.94 15.32 10.18
CA ILE A 38 3.66 16.04 10.30
C ILE A 38 3.84 17.51 10.74
N GLY A 39 4.88 17.81 11.54
CA GLY A 39 5.17 19.17 11.99
C GLY A 39 5.50 20.12 10.83
N ASP A 40 6.30 19.63 9.89
CA ASP A 40 6.62 20.37 8.67
C ASP A 40 5.43 20.42 7.72
N GLU A 41 4.62 19.36 7.63
CA GLU A 41 3.42 19.35 6.79
C GLU A 41 2.36 20.35 7.24
N VAL A 42 2.11 20.46 8.53
CA VAL A 42 1.13 21.43 9.05
C VAL A 42 1.63 22.86 8.79
N THR A 43 2.93 23.09 8.91
CA THR A 43 3.50 24.43 8.73
C THR A 43 3.55 24.85 7.25
N TYR A 44 3.98 23.96 6.36
CA TYR A 44 4.20 24.29 4.95
C TYR A 44 3.04 23.90 4.03
N ALA A 45 2.42 22.75 4.27
CA ALA A 45 1.44 22.19 3.36
C ALA A 45 0.02 22.71 3.67
N TRP A 46 -0.31 22.96 4.94
CA TRP A 46 -1.63 23.51 5.32
C TRP A 46 -1.72 25.04 5.19
N ALA A 47 -0.60 25.76 5.25
CA ALA A 47 -0.54 27.21 5.03
C ALA A 47 -0.65 27.61 3.54
N GLY A 48 -0.42 26.67 2.62
CA GLY A 48 -0.41 26.92 1.17
C GLY A 48 -1.79 26.88 0.49
N LYS A 49 -1.81 27.17 -0.83
CA LYS A 49 -3.02 27.01 -1.65
C LYS A 49 -3.41 25.54 -1.77
N LYS A 50 -4.65 25.22 -1.38
CA LYS A 50 -5.23 23.86 -1.45
C LYS A 50 -5.53 23.45 -2.91
N THR A 51 -4.50 23.01 -3.62
CA THR A 51 -4.61 22.47 -4.98
C THR A 51 -5.08 21.01 -4.97
N TYR A 52 -5.66 20.51 -6.06
CA TYR A 52 -6.07 19.10 -6.21
C TYR A 52 -4.95 18.10 -5.87
N ILE A 53 -3.70 18.43 -6.22
CA ILE A 53 -2.50 17.62 -5.92
C ILE A 53 -2.29 17.47 -4.40
N PHE A 54 -2.62 18.50 -3.61
CA PHE A 54 -2.52 18.47 -2.15
C PHE A 54 -3.53 17.48 -1.55
N TYR A 55 -4.78 17.46 -2.05
CA TYR A 55 -5.77 16.48 -1.61
C TYR A 55 -5.40 15.05 -2.01
N LEU A 56 -4.83 14.85 -3.20
CA LEU A 56 -4.32 13.54 -3.62
C LEU A 56 -3.17 13.06 -2.73
N TYR A 57 -2.28 13.97 -2.36
CA TYR A 57 -1.17 13.70 -1.46
C TYR A 57 -1.68 13.30 -0.06
N LEU A 58 -2.64 14.08 0.46
CA LEU A 58 -3.24 13.83 1.77
C LEU A 58 -4.03 12.52 1.77
N ALA A 59 -4.77 12.22 0.71
CA ALA A 59 -5.45 10.94 0.57
C ALA A 59 -4.46 9.76 0.61
N ASN A 60 -3.38 9.81 -0.17
CA ASN A 60 -2.34 8.77 -0.15
C ASN A 60 -1.78 8.56 1.27
N ARG A 61 -1.42 9.67 1.90
CA ARG A 61 -0.68 9.68 3.15
C ARG A 61 -1.52 9.25 4.36
N TYR A 62 -2.83 9.50 4.33
CA TYR A 62 -3.74 9.15 5.42
C TYR A 62 -4.53 7.86 5.15
N LEU A 63 -4.61 7.38 3.91
CA LEU A 63 -5.20 6.07 3.60
C LEU A 63 -4.35 4.91 4.12
N THR A 64 -3.02 4.97 3.95
CA THR A 64 -2.10 3.94 4.43
C THR A 64 -2.25 3.67 5.93
N PRO A 65 -2.11 4.65 6.87
CA PRO A 65 -2.21 4.37 8.30
C PRO A 65 -3.61 3.88 8.68
N CYS A 66 -4.67 4.43 8.07
CA CYS A 66 -6.03 3.96 8.30
C CYS A 66 -6.19 2.50 7.90
N ALA A 67 -5.65 2.10 6.75
CA ALA A 67 -5.69 0.71 6.28
C ALA A 67 -4.86 -0.20 7.18
N SER A 68 -3.64 0.20 7.57
CA SER A 68 -2.79 -0.61 8.44
C SER A 68 -3.42 -0.83 9.82
N ILE A 69 -4.08 0.19 10.37
CA ILE A 69 -4.84 0.08 11.63
C ILE A 69 -5.98 -0.94 11.47
N VAL A 70 -6.77 -0.85 10.39
CA VAL A 70 -7.87 -1.79 10.12
C VAL A 70 -7.36 -3.22 9.97
N THR A 71 -6.22 -3.41 9.30
CA THR A 71 -5.56 -4.72 9.12
C THR A 71 -5.11 -5.31 10.46
N LEU A 72 -4.67 -4.47 11.40
CA LEU A 72 -4.26 -4.90 12.76
C LEU A 72 -5.44 -5.44 13.59
N PHE A 73 -6.66 -4.95 13.34
CA PHE A 73 -7.88 -5.33 14.06
C PHE A 73 -8.71 -6.42 13.35
N CYS A 74 -8.29 -6.91 12.17
CA CYS A 74 -9.05 -7.89 11.40
C CYS A 74 -8.49 -9.32 11.56
N ASP A 75 -9.39 -10.32 11.57
CA ASP A 75 -9.04 -11.74 11.74
C ASP A 75 -8.09 -12.28 10.66
N CYS A 76 -7.30 -13.30 11.02
CA CYS A 76 -6.19 -13.86 10.22
C CYS A 76 -6.54 -14.25 8.77
N THR A 77 -7.79 -14.61 8.46
CA THR A 77 -8.21 -14.95 7.09
C THR A 77 -8.40 -13.73 6.18
N ARG A 78 -8.66 -12.56 6.75
CA ARG A 78 -8.81 -11.30 6.00
C ARG A 78 -7.52 -10.50 5.92
N PHE A 79 -6.50 -10.87 6.68
CA PHE A 79 -5.20 -10.20 6.73
C PHE A 79 -4.53 -10.14 5.35
N CYS A 80 -4.43 -11.26 4.62
CA CYS A 80 -3.84 -11.26 3.27
C CYS A 80 -4.63 -10.42 2.26
N ALA A 81 -5.96 -10.48 2.30
CA ALA A 81 -6.80 -9.71 1.37
C ALA A 81 -6.73 -8.21 1.67
N ALA A 82 -6.71 -7.82 2.94
CA ALA A 82 -6.56 -6.44 3.38
C ALA A 82 -5.18 -5.88 2.99
N LEU A 83 -4.12 -6.66 3.16
CA LEU A 83 -2.75 -6.28 2.80
C LEU A 83 -2.60 -6.06 1.28
N SER A 84 -3.12 -6.97 0.45
CA SER A 84 -3.06 -6.81 -1.01
C SER A 84 -3.87 -5.60 -1.49
N PHE A 85 -5.02 -5.33 -0.87
CA PHE A 85 -5.84 -4.17 -1.19
C PHE A 85 -5.15 -2.85 -0.79
N GLU A 86 -4.55 -2.80 0.41
CA GLU A 86 -3.77 -1.66 0.89
C GLU A 86 -2.57 -1.36 -0.04
N ALA A 87 -1.85 -2.40 -0.46
CA ALA A 87 -0.71 -2.28 -1.37
C ALA A 87 -1.13 -1.71 -2.74
N ALA A 88 -2.26 -2.13 -3.29
CA ALA A 88 -2.74 -1.64 -4.58
C ALA A 88 -3.28 -0.20 -4.53
N LEU A 89 -3.91 0.19 -3.43
CA LEU A 89 -4.35 1.58 -3.24
C LEU A 89 -3.15 2.51 -3.16
N THR A 90 -2.12 2.14 -2.40
CA THR A 90 -0.91 2.98 -2.27
C THR A 90 -0.08 3.01 -3.55
N SER A 91 0.05 1.90 -4.27
CA SER A 91 0.77 1.84 -5.55
C SER A 91 0.09 2.66 -6.63
N SER A 92 -1.25 2.59 -6.74
CA SER A 92 -2.00 3.35 -7.75
C SER A 92 -1.89 4.85 -7.53
N ILE A 93 -1.91 5.32 -6.27
CA ILE A 93 -1.72 6.74 -5.99
C ILE A 93 -0.27 7.19 -6.29
N ALA A 94 0.73 6.36 -5.97
CA ALA A 94 2.12 6.61 -6.33
C ALA A 94 2.33 6.69 -7.85
N GLU A 95 1.69 5.80 -8.61
CA GLU A 95 1.70 5.83 -10.08
C GLU A 95 1.05 7.11 -10.62
N ILE A 96 -0.07 7.56 -10.04
CA ILE A 96 -0.71 8.82 -10.44
C ILE A 96 0.24 10.00 -10.20
N PHE A 97 0.95 10.02 -9.05
CA PHE A 97 1.96 11.04 -8.77
C PHE A 97 3.12 11.02 -9.76
N LEU A 98 3.65 9.84 -10.07
CA LEU A 98 4.72 9.67 -11.04
C LEU A 98 4.27 10.11 -12.43
N THR A 99 3.06 9.71 -12.84
CA THR A 99 2.43 10.09 -14.11
C THR A 99 2.27 11.60 -14.21
N LEU A 100 1.80 12.26 -13.15
CA LEU A 100 1.62 13.70 -13.13
C LEU A 100 2.96 14.44 -13.29
N ARG A 101 4.01 13.95 -12.60
CA ARG A 101 5.38 14.48 -12.71
C ARG A 101 5.96 14.27 -14.10
N VAL A 102 5.86 13.06 -14.65
CA VAL A 102 6.33 12.74 -16.01
C VAL A 102 5.55 13.53 -17.06
N TYR A 103 4.24 13.69 -16.89
CA TYR A 103 3.39 14.46 -17.81
C TYR A 103 3.75 15.95 -17.82
N ALA A 104 4.09 16.51 -16.65
CA ALA A 104 4.58 17.88 -16.54
C ALA A 104 5.93 18.08 -17.23
N ILE A 105 6.87 17.12 -17.07
CA ILE A 105 8.20 17.17 -17.69
C ILE A 105 8.13 16.92 -19.22
N THR A 106 7.24 16.05 -19.67
CA THR A 106 7.16 15.58 -21.08
C THR A 106 6.32 16.50 -21.97
N GLY A 107 5.92 17.69 -21.48
CA GLY A 107 5.21 18.67 -22.30
C GLY A 107 3.80 18.23 -22.74
N LYS A 108 3.04 17.57 -21.86
CA LYS A 108 1.63 17.19 -22.06
C LYS A 108 1.34 16.13 -23.14
N ARG A 109 2.28 15.25 -23.48
CA ARG A 109 2.02 14.13 -24.40
C ARG A 109 1.03 13.13 -23.81
N LYS A 110 -0.09 12.89 -24.53
CA LYS A 110 -1.17 11.96 -24.12
C LYS A 110 -0.74 10.50 -23.98
N LEU A 111 0.36 10.09 -24.61
CA LEU A 111 0.86 8.71 -24.58
C LEU A 111 1.24 8.26 -23.16
N VAL A 112 1.80 9.17 -22.35
CA VAL A 112 2.11 8.90 -20.92
C VAL A 112 0.84 8.58 -20.13
N LEU A 113 -0.25 9.28 -20.44
CA LEU A 113 -1.52 9.11 -19.74
C LEU A 113 -2.19 7.78 -20.10
N VAL A 114 -2.10 7.35 -21.37
CA VAL A 114 -2.58 6.04 -21.82
C VAL A 114 -1.79 4.90 -21.20
N ALA A 115 -0.44 4.97 -21.22
CA ALA A 115 0.41 3.94 -20.61
C ALA A 115 0.12 3.75 -19.12
N SER A 116 -0.09 4.86 -18.40
CA SER A 116 -0.38 4.84 -16.96
C SER A 116 -1.76 4.27 -16.66
N ALA A 117 -2.77 4.59 -17.48
CA ALA A 117 -4.10 3.98 -17.34
C ALA A 117 -4.07 2.46 -17.58
N THR A 118 -3.27 1.98 -18.53
CA THR A 118 -3.11 0.54 -18.78
C THR A 118 -2.44 -0.19 -17.62
N LEU A 119 -1.43 0.42 -16.98
CA LEU A 119 -0.76 -0.16 -15.81
C LEU A 119 -1.70 -0.28 -14.60
N ILE A 120 -2.49 0.77 -14.33
CA ILE A 120 -3.50 0.75 -13.26
C ILE A 120 -4.52 -0.35 -13.52
N LEU A 121 -5.05 -0.46 -14.74
CA LEU A 121 -5.99 -1.54 -15.10
C LEU A 121 -5.37 -2.93 -14.93
N CYS A 122 -4.08 -3.09 -15.21
CA CYS A 122 -3.37 -4.34 -15.01
C CYS A 122 -3.22 -4.70 -13.53
N GLN A 123 -2.88 -3.73 -12.65
CA GLN A 123 -2.80 -3.92 -11.20
C GLN A 123 -4.12 -4.40 -10.60
N TRP A 124 -5.22 -3.72 -10.93
CA TRP A 124 -6.55 -4.12 -10.45
C TRP A 124 -6.98 -5.48 -11.00
N GLY A 125 -6.64 -5.79 -12.26
CA GLY A 125 -6.88 -7.11 -12.84
C GLY A 125 -6.14 -8.23 -12.11
N ALA A 126 -4.88 -8.01 -11.73
CA ALA A 126 -4.09 -8.97 -10.96
C ALA A 126 -4.66 -9.22 -9.56
N LEU A 127 -5.15 -8.17 -8.88
CA LEU A 127 -5.84 -8.32 -7.59
C LEU A 127 -7.11 -9.16 -7.69
N ILE A 128 -7.95 -8.90 -8.69
CA ILE A 128 -9.19 -9.66 -8.91
C ILE A 128 -8.86 -11.13 -9.16
N TYR A 129 -7.79 -11.41 -9.91
CA TYR A 129 -7.33 -12.77 -10.16
C TYR A 129 -6.86 -13.48 -8.88
N GLN A 130 -6.09 -12.78 -8.02
CA GLN A 130 -5.67 -13.32 -6.73
C GLN A 130 -6.85 -13.57 -5.79
N ALA A 131 -7.81 -12.63 -5.72
CA ALA A 131 -9.03 -12.79 -4.92
C ALA A 131 -9.89 -13.96 -5.41
N SER A 132 -9.92 -14.20 -6.73
CA SER A 132 -10.60 -15.36 -7.32
C SER A 132 -9.96 -16.68 -6.89
N GLN A 133 -8.63 -16.78 -6.90
CA GLN A 133 -7.93 -18.00 -6.45
C GLN A 133 -8.06 -18.27 -4.95
N ALA A 134 -8.16 -17.25 -4.11
CA ALA A 134 -8.35 -17.42 -2.67
C ALA A 134 -9.74 -17.96 -2.28
N SER A 135 -10.69 -18.03 -3.22
CA SER A 135 -12.05 -18.54 -3.01
C SER A 135 -12.26 -20.02 -3.37
N HIS A 136 -11.21 -20.68 -3.87
CA HIS A 136 -11.20 -22.11 -4.24
C HIS A 136 -10.32 -22.92 -3.29
#